data_AF-C6XF63-F1
#
_entry.id   AF-C6XF63-F1
#
_cell.length_a   1.000
_cell.length_b   1.000
_cell.length_c   1.000
_cell.angle_alpha   90.00
_cell.angle_beta   90.00
_cell.angle_gamma   90.00
#
_symmetry.space_group_name_H-M   'P 1'
#
loop_
_entity.id
_entity.type
_entity.pdbx_description
1 polymer ?
#
loop_
_entity_poly.entity_id
_entity_poly.type
_entity_poly.pdbx_seq_one_letter_code
_entity_poly.pdbx_strand_id
1 'polypeptide(L)'
;MKYRVLLLILFFVFSHAKFANSARFANKVAEFAGMDKITGRVLTFDVEINQSAQFGSLIIKPMVCYSRDDREAQRIDAFVSISEIFTDRIVRSIFSGWMFADSPAMNAIDHSIYDIWLMQCKDPINDSISNSESISKKALSEYSSTDITSQGSEKSSGSSSNKTLEKESSQPLENNLSMDLKGRPIQELGNNLSDSGLNEQDHNDVQISK
;
A
#
# COMPACT_ATOMS: atom_id res chain seq x y z
N MET A 1 26.14 42.06 -48.16
CA MET A 1 26.22 40.57 -48.23
C MET A 1 26.50 39.92 -46.87
N LYS A 2 27.50 40.36 -46.09
CA LYS A 2 27.92 39.74 -44.81
C LYS A 2 26.77 39.33 -43.86
N TYR A 3 25.81 40.21 -43.59
CA TYR A 3 24.67 39.91 -42.68
C TYR A 3 23.65 38.89 -43.20
N ARG A 4 23.57 38.65 -44.53
CA ARG A 4 22.64 37.65 -45.09
C ARG A 4 23.08 36.21 -44.78
N VAL A 5 24.39 35.94 -44.79
CA VAL A 5 24.93 34.64 -44.40
C VAL A 5 24.74 34.40 -42.89
N LEU A 6 24.97 35.43 -42.07
CA LEU A 6 24.78 35.34 -40.62
C LEU A 6 23.32 35.07 -40.23
N LEU A 7 22.36 35.72 -40.89
CA LEU A 7 20.93 35.46 -40.67
C LEU A 7 20.52 34.03 -41.06
N LEU A 8 21.02 33.50 -42.19
CA LEU A 8 20.70 32.14 -42.62
C LEU A 8 21.26 31.06 -41.67
N ILE A 9 22.47 31.27 -41.13
CA ILE A 9 23.05 30.37 -40.11
C ILE A 9 22.20 30.41 -38.83
N LEU A 10 21.82 31.60 -38.37
CA LEU A 10 21.02 31.77 -37.15
C LEU A 10 19.62 31.13 -37.28
N PHE A 11 19.01 31.24 -38.47
CA PHE A 11 17.74 30.57 -38.78
C PHE A 11 17.87 29.04 -38.82
N PHE A 12 18.96 28.51 -39.37
CA PHE A 12 19.20 27.06 -39.45
C PHE A 12 19.42 26.42 -38.06
N VAL A 13 20.10 27.11 -37.15
CA VAL A 13 20.27 26.66 -35.75
C VAL A 13 18.93 26.65 -35.00
N PHE A 14 18.09 27.67 -35.19
CA PHE A 14 16.75 27.72 -34.57
C PHE A 14 15.81 26.61 -35.07
N SER A 15 15.97 26.16 -36.32
CA SER A 15 15.08 25.16 -36.94
C SER A 15 15.24 23.73 -36.41
N HIS A 16 16.22 23.45 -35.52
CA HIS A 16 16.55 22.10 -35.05
C HIS A 16 16.18 21.84 -33.57
N ALA A 17 15.41 22.72 -32.93
CA ALA A 17 14.94 22.53 -31.56
C ALA A 17 13.89 21.39 -31.48
N LYS A 18 14.33 20.17 -31.16
CA LYS A 18 13.44 19.07 -30.79
C LYS A 18 13.06 19.16 -29.31
N PHE A 19 11.76 19.27 -29.03
CA PHE A 19 11.21 19.09 -27.69
C PHE A 19 11.18 17.59 -27.34
N ALA A 20 11.79 17.22 -26.22
CA ALA A 20 11.69 15.87 -25.66
C ALA A 20 10.55 15.82 -24.64
N ASN A 21 9.58 14.94 -24.85
CA ASN A 21 8.49 14.71 -23.89
C ASN A 21 8.88 13.57 -22.94
N SER A 22 9.21 13.91 -21.69
CA SER A 22 9.48 12.95 -20.61
C SER A 22 8.15 12.59 -19.91
N ALA A 23 7.49 11.52 -20.35
CA ALA A 23 6.32 11.00 -19.65
C ALA A 23 6.76 10.24 -18.38
N ARG A 24 6.08 10.50 -17.25
CA ARG A 24 6.22 9.68 -16.04
C ARG A 24 5.06 8.70 -15.96
N PHE A 25 5.34 7.44 -15.67
CA PHE A 25 4.32 6.44 -15.39
C PHE A 25 4.13 6.34 -13.88
N ALA A 26 2.88 6.48 -13.40
CA ALA A 26 2.54 6.13 -12.03
C ALA A 26 2.51 4.60 -11.89
N ASN A 27 2.84 4.07 -10.72
CA ASN A 27 2.95 2.63 -10.47
C ASN A 27 2.15 2.24 -9.23
N LYS A 28 1.67 0.99 -9.17
CA LYS A 28 0.88 0.47 -8.03
C LYS A 28 1.73 -0.08 -6.89
N VAL A 29 2.96 -0.48 -7.18
CA VAL A 29 3.86 -1.12 -6.23
C VAL A 29 5.21 -0.40 -6.23
N ALA A 30 5.76 -0.21 -5.04
CA ALA A 30 7.12 0.28 -4.80
C ALA A 30 7.94 -0.84 -4.15
N GLU A 31 9.04 -1.24 -4.80
CA GLU A 31 10.01 -2.18 -4.24
C GLU A 31 11.05 -1.40 -3.43
N PHE A 32 11.23 -1.82 -2.18
CA PHE A 32 12.26 -1.30 -1.29
C PHE A 32 13.29 -2.37 -0.96
N ALA A 33 14.50 -1.93 -0.67
CA ALA A 33 15.49 -2.73 0.03
C ALA A 33 15.69 -2.14 1.43
N GLY A 34 15.70 -3.01 2.43
CA GLY A 34 16.02 -2.68 3.82
C GLY A 34 17.26 -3.45 4.27
N MET A 35 18.25 -2.75 4.81
CA MET A 35 19.40 -3.35 5.48
C MET A 35 19.27 -3.22 6.99
N ASP A 36 19.45 -4.32 7.71
CA ASP A 36 19.69 -4.32 9.14
C ASP A 36 21.20 -4.17 9.40
N LYS A 37 21.62 -3.04 9.99
CA LYS A 37 23.01 -2.71 10.31
C LYS A 37 23.60 -3.61 11.40
N ILE A 38 22.77 -4.25 12.22
CA ILE A 38 23.20 -5.13 13.32
C ILE A 38 23.48 -6.54 12.80
N THR A 39 22.62 -7.06 11.92
CA THR A 39 22.80 -8.42 11.33
C THR A 39 23.53 -8.43 9.98
N GLY A 40 23.71 -7.28 9.34
CA GLY A 40 24.33 -7.13 8.02
C GLY A 40 23.48 -7.72 6.88
N ARG A 41 22.19 -7.97 7.11
CA ARG A 41 21.29 -8.60 6.13
C ARG A 41 20.50 -7.54 5.38
N VAL A 42 20.47 -7.66 4.05
CA VAL A 42 19.60 -6.89 3.16
C VAL A 42 18.43 -7.76 2.73
N LEU A 43 17.21 -7.24 2.81
CA LEU A 43 15.98 -7.87 2.31
C LEU A 43 15.28 -6.92 1.35
N THR A 44 14.78 -7.44 0.24
CA THR A 44 13.86 -6.71 -0.64
C THR A 44 12.41 -7.02 -0.29
N PHE A 45 11.53 -6.03 -0.39
CA PHE A 45 10.11 -6.19 -0.14
C PHE A 45 9.29 -5.20 -0.97
N ASP A 46 8.14 -5.68 -1.46
CA ASP A 46 7.19 -4.90 -2.25
C ASP A 46 6.11 -4.29 -1.36
N VAL A 47 5.77 -3.03 -1.63
CA VAL A 47 4.75 -2.28 -0.90
C VAL A 47 3.81 -1.58 -1.87
N GLU A 48 2.51 -1.89 -1.78
CA GLU A 48 1.49 -1.20 -2.57
C GLU A 48 1.37 0.28 -2.17
N ILE A 49 1.05 1.13 -3.14
CA ILE A 49 0.85 2.56 -2.89
C ILE A 49 -0.31 2.80 -1.91
N ASN A 50 -0.06 3.67 -0.93
CA ASN A 50 -0.90 3.99 0.23
C ASN A 50 -1.08 2.86 1.25
N GLN A 51 -0.52 1.67 1.03
CA GLN A 51 -0.42 0.63 2.06
C GLN A 51 0.83 0.83 2.93
N SER A 52 0.87 0.10 4.04
CA SER A 52 2.00 0.10 4.98
C SER A 52 2.63 -1.28 5.04
N ALA A 53 3.96 -1.35 4.93
CA ALA A 53 4.74 -2.54 5.26
C ALA A 53 5.60 -2.29 6.50
N GLN A 54 5.99 -3.36 7.20
CA GLN A 54 6.84 -3.28 8.39
C GLN A 54 8.22 -3.90 8.11
N PHE A 55 9.27 -3.18 8.47
CA PHE A 55 10.66 -3.64 8.46
C PHE A 55 11.29 -3.34 9.83
N GLY A 56 11.40 -4.35 10.68
CA GLY A 56 11.87 -4.17 12.07
C GLY A 56 10.91 -3.29 12.89
N SER A 57 11.44 -2.21 13.50
CA SER A 57 10.64 -1.19 14.19
C SER A 57 9.99 -0.17 13.24
N LEU A 58 10.33 -0.18 11.94
CA LEU A 58 9.90 0.83 10.98
C LEU A 58 8.63 0.39 10.23
N ILE A 59 7.71 1.33 10.08
CA ILE A 59 6.52 1.25 9.22
C ILE A 59 6.77 2.15 8.02
N ILE A 60 6.76 1.56 6.82
CA ILE A 60 7.06 2.22 5.54
C ILE A 60 5.76 2.33 4.75
N LYS A 61 5.41 3.55 4.34
CA LYS A 61 4.22 3.87 3.55
C LYS A 61 4.58 4.72 2.32
N PRO A 62 4.70 4.14 1.12
CA PRO A 62 4.80 4.91 -0.12
C PRO A 62 3.44 5.56 -0.43
N MET A 63 3.44 6.83 -0.81
CA MET A 63 2.24 7.56 -1.24
C MET A 63 2.15 7.73 -2.76
N VAL A 64 3.29 7.75 -3.46
CA VAL A 64 3.39 7.68 -4.93
C VAL A 64 4.71 7.01 -5.32
N CYS A 65 4.75 6.34 -6.48
CA CYS A 65 5.97 5.80 -7.08
C CYS A 65 5.91 6.01 -8.60
N TYR A 66 6.91 6.68 -9.16
CA TYR A 66 7.00 7.00 -10.58
C TYR A 66 8.20 6.31 -11.26
N SER A 67 7.99 5.88 -12.50
CA SER A 67 9.01 5.34 -13.39
C SER A 67 8.99 6.07 -14.74
N ARG A 68 9.97 5.78 -15.60
CA ARG A 68 10.09 6.32 -16.97
C ARG A 68 10.16 5.17 -17.99
N ASP A 69 9.99 5.51 -19.26
CA ASP A 69 10.21 4.58 -20.38
C ASP A 69 11.68 4.17 -20.48
N ASP A 70 11.95 2.94 -20.93
CA ASP A 70 13.31 2.38 -21.04
C ASP A 70 14.19 3.07 -22.10
N ARG A 71 13.62 4.00 -22.88
CA ARG A 71 14.34 4.85 -23.84
C ARG A 71 14.93 6.11 -23.23
N GLU A 72 14.54 6.46 -22.00
CA GLU A 72 15.11 7.57 -21.24
C GLU A 72 16.09 7.03 -20.19
N ALA A 73 16.84 7.91 -19.51
CA ALA A 73 17.56 7.50 -18.32
C ALA A 73 16.55 7.01 -17.27
N GLN A 74 16.69 5.76 -16.81
CA GLN A 74 15.83 5.18 -15.78
C GLN A 74 15.98 5.95 -14.46
N ARG A 75 15.05 6.89 -14.26
CA ARG A 75 14.92 7.67 -13.04
C ARG A 75 13.62 7.30 -12.37
N ILE A 76 13.74 6.67 -11.21
CA ILE A 76 12.64 6.14 -10.43
C ILE A 76 12.58 6.91 -9.11
N ASP A 77 11.47 7.60 -8.87
CA ASP A 77 11.24 8.45 -7.70
C ASP A 77 9.92 8.14 -6.99
N ALA A 78 9.98 8.00 -5.65
CA ALA A 78 8.82 7.70 -4.81
C ALA A 78 8.73 8.66 -3.63
N PHE A 79 7.53 9.11 -3.27
CA PHE A 79 7.33 9.83 -2.01
C PHE A 79 6.93 8.84 -0.93
N VAL A 80 7.67 8.83 0.17
CA VAL A 80 7.56 7.82 1.23
C VAL A 80 7.46 8.52 2.59
N SER A 81 6.51 8.07 3.41
CA SER A 81 6.45 8.37 4.84
C SER A 81 6.90 7.16 5.63
N ILE A 82 7.77 7.37 6.61
CA ILE A 82 8.33 6.31 7.46
C ILE A 82 8.15 6.71 8.92
N SER A 83 7.59 5.80 9.69
CA SER A 83 7.38 5.95 11.14
C SER A 83 8.08 4.84 11.90
N GLU A 84 8.53 5.14 13.12
CA GLU A 84 9.10 4.14 14.03
C GLU A 84 8.12 3.82 15.17
N ILE A 85 8.07 2.55 15.55
CA ILE A 85 7.41 2.05 16.77
C ILE A 85 8.43 2.01 17.90
N PHE A 86 8.27 2.88 18.89
CA PHE A 86 9.14 2.94 20.07
C PHE A 86 8.75 1.88 21.12
N THR A 87 9.63 1.60 22.08
CA THR A 87 9.43 0.60 23.16
C THR A 87 8.19 0.87 24.03
N ASP A 88 7.78 2.13 24.14
CA ASP A 88 6.56 2.59 24.82
C ASP A 88 5.27 2.37 24.00
N ARG A 89 5.40 1.79 22.79
CA ARG A 89 4.36 1.61 21.76
C ARG A 89 3.82 2.92 21.16
N ILE A 90 4.54 4.04 21.34
CA ILE A 90 4.24 5.27 20.60
C ILE A 90 4.79 5.14 19.18
N VAL A 91 3.97 5.50 18.19
CA VAL A 91 4.38 5.60 16.79
C VAL A 91 4.71 7.05 16.47
N ARG A 92 5.90 7.32 15.90
CA ARG A 92 6.29 8.68 15.47
C ARG A 92 6.82 8.66 14.05
N SER A 93 6.44 9.63 13.24
CA SER A 93 7.03 9.83 11.90
C SER A 93 8.48 10.27 12.06
N ILE A 94 9.41 9.52 11.46
CA ILE A 94 10.85 9.83 11.46
C ILE A 94 11.33 10.42 10.14
N PHE A 95 10.63 10.13 9.04
CA PHE A 95 10.96 10.64 7.70
C PHE A 95 9.69 10.82 6.85
N SER A 96 9.70 11.83 5.98
CA SER A 96 8.67 12.04 4.96
C SER A 96 9.29 12.81 3.80
N GLY A 97 9.48 12.17 2.64
CA GLY A 97 10.24 12.77 1.54
C GLY A 97 10.31 11.92 0.27
N TRP A 98 11.02 12.45 -0.73
CA TRP A 98 11.26 11.80 -2.02
C TRP A 98 12.50 10.92 -1.98
N MET A 99 12.34 9.61 -2.18
CA MET A 99 13.44 8.67 -2.40
C MET A 99 13.71 8.48 -3.90
N PHE A 100 14.97 8.24 -4.25
CA PHE A 100 15.47 8.10 -5.62
C PHE A 100 16.26 6.79 -5.75
N ALA A 101 15.87 5.90 -6.65
CA ALA A 101 16.55 4.60 -6.81
C ALA A 101 17.91 4.70 -7.52
N ASP A 102 18.07 5.69 -8.39
CA ASP A 102 19.32 6.02 -9.10
C ASP A 102 20.34 6.75 -8.20
N SER A 103 19.90 7.30 -7.07
CA SER A 103 20.77 7.96 -6.09
C SER A 103 20.24 7.82 -4.66
N PRO A 104 20.29 6.61 -4.06
CA PRO A 104 19.80 6.36 -2.70
C PRO A 104 20.39 7.33 -1.68
N ALA A 105 21.70 7.61 -1.76
CA ALA A 105 22.41 8.52 -0.84
C ALA A 105 21.89 9.96 -0.82
N MET A 106 21.04 10.38 -1.76
CA MET A 106 20.46 11.73 -1.77
C MET A 106 19.32 11.91 -0.75
N ASN A 107 18.52 10.86 -0.50
CA ASN A 107 17.32 10.92 0.36
C ASN A 107 16.90 9.55 0.95
N ALA A 108 17.80 8.58 1.08
CA ALA A 108 17.54 7.36 1.85
C ALA A 108 17.36 7.69 3.34
N ILE A 109 16.65 6.83 4.06
CA ILE A 109 16.52 6.95 5.51
C ILE A 109 17.71 6.24 6.17
N ASP A 110 18.54 7.01 6.88
CA ASP A 110 19.63 6.51 7.72
C ASP A 110 19.12 6.42 9.16
N HIS A 111 18.65 5.23 9.56
CA HIS A 111 18.29 4.95 10.95
C HIS A 111 19.48 4.31 11.68
N SER A 112 19.57 4.51 12.99
CA SER A 112 20.64 3.94 13.84
C SER A 112 20.82 2.41 13.68
N ILE A 113 19.75 1.70 13.32
CA ILE A 113 19.70 0.23 13.18
C ILE A 113 19.40 -0.21 11.73
N TYR A 114 18.72 0.62 10.94
CA TYR A 114 18.20 0.23 9.61
C TYR A 114 18.57 1.26 8.53
N ASP A 115 18.88 0.79 7.33
CA ASP A 115 18.84 1.63 6.11
C ASP A 115 17.68 1.17 5.25
N ILE A 116 16.89 2.09 4.70
CA ILE A 116 15.85 1.76 3.71
C ILE A 116 15.97 2.69 2.51
N TRP A 117 15.95 2.09 1.32
CA TRP A 117 15.98 2.82 0.05
C TRP A 117 15.06 2.21 -0.99
N LEU A 118 14.61 3.05 -1.92
CA LEU A 118 13.81 2.64 -3.08
C LEU A 118 14.69 1.87 -4.07
N MET A 119 14.18 0.75 -4.60
CA MET A 119 14.83 -0.04 -5.65
C MET A 119 14.17 0.17 -7.01
N GLN A 120 12.85 0.00 -7.09
CA GLN A 120 12.11 0.07 -8.35
C GLN A 120 10.63 0.38 -8.08
N CYS A 121 9.93 0.94 -9.08
CA CYS A 121 8.46 0.92 -9.11
C CYS A 121 7.99 -0.19 -10.07
N LYS A 122 6.99 -0.97 -9.64
CA LYS A 122 6.40 -2.11 -10.38
C LYS A 122 4.91 -1.85 -10.64
N ASP A 123 4.36 -2.55 -11.63
CA ASP A 123 2.97 -2.44 -12.09
C ASP A 123 2.58 -1.01 -12.47
N PRO A 124 3.08 -0.49 -13.61
CA PRO A 124 2.69 0.82 -14.12
C PRO A 124 1.18 0.87 -14.33
N ILE A 125 0.56 1.90 -13.77
CA ILE A 125 -0.83 2.30 -14.02
C ILE A 125 -0.86 2.84 -15.44
N ASN A 126 -1.08 1.93 -16.40
CA ASN A 126 -1.43 2.32 -17.73
C ASN A 126 -2.89 2.80 -17.72
N ASP A 127 -3.10 4.11 -17.83
CA ASP A 127 -4.42 4.74 -17.91
C ASP A 127 -5.23 4.27 -19.13
N SER A 128 -4.64 3.51 -20.07
CA SER A 128 -5.38 2.75 -21.09
C SER A 128 -6.09 1.52 -20.50
N ILE A 129 -6.95 1.73 -19.51
CA ILE A 129 -8.15 0.94 -19.27
C ILE A 129 -9.22 1.55 -20.21
N SER A 130 -9.33 1.25 -21.50
CA SER A 130 -9.58 -0.07 -22.16
C SER A 130 -10.71 -0.94 -21.56
N ASN A 131 -11.38 -0.48 -20.48
CA ASN A 131 -12.72 -1.01 -20.12
C ASN A 131 -13.85 -0.27 -20.86
N SER A 132 -13.57 0.80 -21.60
CA SER A 132 -14.55 1.43 -22.50
C SER A 132 -14.89 0.57 -23.73
N GLU A 133 -14.04 -0.40 -24.12
CA GLU A 133 -14.22 -1.17 -25.36
C GLU A 133 -14.58 -2.65 -25.13
N SER A 134 -14.36 -3.18 -23.92
CA SER A 134 -14.80 -4.54 -23.52
C SER A 134 -16.19 -4.55 -22.85
N ILE A 135 -16.56 -3.52 -22.09
CA ILE A 135 -17.88 -3.41 -21.46
C ILE A 135 -18.99 -3.19 -22.51
N SER A 136 -18.70 -2.41 -23.56
CA SER A 136 -19.68 -2.12 -24.63
C SER A 136 -20.15 -3.36 -25.41
N LYS A 137 -19.31 -4.42 -25.50
CA LYS A 137 -19.68 -5.68 -26.17
C LYS A 137 -20.29 -6.73 -25.24
N LYS A 138 -20.02 -6.68 -23.93
CA LYS A 138 -20.64 -7.59 -22.95
C LYS A 138 -22.07 -7.16 -22.56
N ALA A 139 -22.35 -5.85 -22.57
CA ALA A 139 -23.66 -5.32 -22.20
C ALA A 139 -24.80 -5.58 -23.22
N LEU A 140 -24.51 -6.13 -24.42
CA LEU A 140 -25.52 -6.43 -25.44
C LEU A 140 -25.91 -7.92 -25.54
N SER A 141 -25.16 -8.84 -24.94
CA SER A 141 -25.48 -10.28 -24.95
C SER A 141 -26.37 -10.73 -23.79
N GLU A 142 -26.50 -9.92 -22.74
CA GLU A 142 -27.28 -10.21 -21.51
C GLU A 142 -28.71 -9.62 -21.56
N TYR A 143 -29.23 -9.29 -22.75
CA TYR A 143 -30.61 -8.81 -22.97
C TYR A 143 -31.33 -9.67 -24.04
N SER A 144 -31.19 -10.99 -23.95
CA SER A 144 -32.00 -11.93 -24.74
C SER A 144 -32.03 -13.31 -24.09
N SER A 145 -32.78 -13.47 -22.98
CA SER A 145 -33.46 -14.70 -22.53
C SER A 145 -34.02 -14.58 -21.10
N THR A 146 -35.08 -13.78 -20.96
CA THR A 146 -36.16 -14.02 -19.99
C THR A 146 -37.46 -13.97 -20.80
N ASP A 147 -38.46 -14.83 -20.62
CA ASP A 147 -38.65 -15.99 -19.74
C ASP A 147 -39.62 -16.97 -20.47
N ILE A 148 -40.07 -18.05 -19.81
CA ILE A 148 -41.30 -18.88 -20.04
C ILE A 148 -41.05 -20.40 -19.89
N THR A 149 -41.20 -20.86 -18.65
CA THR A 149 -42.22 -21.86 -18.23
C THR A 149 -42.00 -23.38 -18.42
N SER A 150 -42.05 -24.05 -17.25
CA SER A 150 -42.67 -25.37 -16.92
C SER A 150 -41.95 -26.73 -17.07
N GLN A 151 -41.94 -27.43 -15.92
CA GLN A 151 -42.30 -28.85 -15.68
C GLN A 151 -41.43 -30.02 -16.22
N GLY A 152 -41.10 -30.95 -15.30
CA GLY A 152 -41.40 -32.37 -15.52
C GLY A 152 -40.28 -33.43 -15.42
N SER A 153 -40.28 -34.19 -14.31
CA SER A 153 -40.12 -35.66 -14.22
C SER A 153 -38.90 -36.44 -14.82
N GLU A 154 -38.24 -37.20 -13.92
CA GLU A 154 -37.71 -38.58 -14.10
C GLU A 154 -36.54 -38.86 -15.08
N LYS A 155 -35.70 -39.93 -14.98
CA LYS A 155 -35.23 -40.85 -13.91
C LYS A 155 -34.16 -41.80 -14.52
N SER A 156 -33.28 -42.43 -13.71
CA SER A 156 -32.29 -43.50 -14.10
C SER A 156 -31.13 -43.07 -15.02
N SER A 157 -30.00 -43.77 -15.24
CA SER A 157 -29.11 -44.69 -14.46
C SER A 157 -27.85 -45.00 -15.33
N GLY A 158 -26.66 -45.45 -14.89
CA GLY A 158 -26.07 -45.68 -13.55
C GLY A 158 -24.82 -46.61 -13.61
N SER A 159 -23.93 -46.61 -12.59
CA SER A 159 -22.71 -47.48 -12.45
C SER A 159 -21.48 -47.09 -13.33
N SER A 160 -20.20 -47.31 -12.98
CA SER A 160 -19.62 -48.09 -11.85
C SER A 160 -18.22 -47.61 -11.40
N SER A 161 -18.05 -47.46 -10.08
CA SER A 161 -17.02 -48.02 -9.18
C SER A 161 -15.53 -48.17 -9.58
N ASN A 162 -14.64 -47.60 -8.73
CA ASN A 162 -13.79 -48.30 -7.74
C ASN A 162 -12.88 -47.28 -7.00
N LYS A 163 -12.46 -47.41 -5.73
CA LYS A 163 -12.88 -48.22 -4.57
C LYS A 163 -12.28 -47.60 -3.28
N THR A 164 -13.03 -47.58 -2.18
CA THR A 164 -12.68 -46.92 -0.89
C THR A 164 -11.84 -47.78 0.06
N LEU A 165 -11.04 -47.11 0.91
CA LEU A 165 -10.61 -47.49 2.27
C LEU A 165 -10.09 -46.21 2.97
N GLU A 166 -10.94 -45.34 3.50
CA GLU A 166 -11.43 -45.34 4.90
C GLU A 166 -10.35 -45.46 5.98
N LYS A 167 -10.08 -44.35 6.70
CA LYS A 167 -10.58 -44.26 8.08
C LYS A 167 -10.87 -42.81 8.49
N GLU A 168 -11.91 -42.67 9.30
CA GLU A 168 -12.64 -41.46 9.65
C GLU A 168 -12.22 -40.88 11.02
N SER A 169 -12.33 -39.55 11.19
CA SER A 169 -12.64 -38.91 12.48
C SER A 169 -12.97 -37.41 12.32
N SER A 170 -14.26 -37.12 12.11
CA SER A 170 -15.03 -35.94 12.58
C SER A 170 -14.36 -34.55 12.83
N GLN A 171 -14.94 -33.53 12.17
CA GLN A 171 -14.93 -32.08 12.49
C GLN A 171 -15.74 -31.79 13.80
N PRO A 172 -16.08 -30.53 14.22
CA PRO A 172 -15.80 -29.20 13.65
C PRO A 172 -15.39 -28.10 14.68
N LEU A 173 -15.47 -26.84 14.23
CA LEU A 173 -15.47 -25.58 15.02
C LEU A 173 -16.18 -25.69 16.38
N GLU A 174 -15.76 -24.84 17.34
CA GLU A 174 -16.67 -23.97 18.10
C GLU A 174 -15.95 -22.70 18.59
N ASN A 175 -16.73 -21.64 18.83
CA ASN A 175 -16.23 -20.31 19.21
C ASN A 175 -16.14 -20.19 20.74
N ASN A 176 -15.01 -19.72 21.27
CA ASN A 176 -14.82 -19.58 22.72
C ASN A 176 -15.58 -18.38 23.30
N LEU A 177 -16.81 -18.62 23.77
CA LEU A 177 -17.56 -17.71 24.63
C LEU A 177 -17.44 -18.15 26.09
N SER A 178 -16.75 -17.36 26.93
CA SER A 178 -16.49 -17.72 28.33
C SER A 178 -17.74 -17.61 29.21
N MET A 179 -18.05 -18.70 29.93
CA MET A 179 -19.10 -18.76 30.96
C MET A 179 -18.50 -18.95 32.35
N ASP A 180 -19.16 -18.39 33.36
CA ASP A 180 -18.80 -18.55 34.78
C ASP A 180 -19.26 -19.91 35.35
N LEU A 181 -18.76 -20.29 36.53
CA LEU A 181 -18.95 -21.56 37.25
C LEU A 181 -20.42 -21.91 37.63
N LYS A 182 -21.40 -21.11 37.20
CA LYS A 182 -22.84 -21.36 37.31
C LYS A 182 -23.59 -21.27 35.97
N GLY A 183 -22.89 -21.31 34.84
CA GLY A 183 -23.48 -21.49 33.50
C GLY A 183 -24.37 -20.35 33.02
N ARG A 184 -24.04 -19.09 33.35
CA ARG A 184 -24.75 -17.91 32.86
C ARG A 184 -23.80 -17.00 32.04
N PRO A 185 -24.29 -16.34 30.97
CA PRO A 185 -23.50 -15.35 30.24
C PRO A 185 -23.11 -14.17 31.14
N ILE A 186 -21.88 -13.67 31.00
CA ILE A 186 -21.46 -12.42 31.65
C ILE A 186 -22.15 -11.25 30.94
N GLN A 187 -22.99 -10.52 31.65
CA GLN A 187 -23.49 -9.20 31.22
C GLN A 187 -22.60 -8.11 31.82
N GLU A 188 -22.17 -7.16 31.00
CA GLU A 188 -21.45 -5.98 31.47
C GLU A 188 -22.32 -5.14 32.42
N LEU A 189 -21.83 -4.87 33.63
CA LEU A 189 -22.40 -3.82 34.47
C LEU A 189 -21.68 -2.49 34.19
N GLY A 190 -22.30 -1.67 33.34
CA GLY A 190 -22.00 -0.24 33.31
C GLY A 190 -22.56 0.44 34.55
N ASN A 191 -21.69 1.02 35.38
CA ASN A 191 -22.09 1.84 36.52
C ASN A 191 -21.76 3.31 36.24
N ASN A 192 -22.79 4.07 35.83
CA ASN A 192 -22.80 5.50 36.10
C ASN A 192 -23.12 5.70 37.59
N LEU A 193 -22.23 6.34 38.34
CA LEU A 193 -22.61 6.96 39.61
C LEU A 193 -22.08 8.40 39.64
N SER A 194 -23.03 9.31 39.79
CA SER A 194 -22.84 10.75 39.69
C SER A 194 -22.63 11.41 41.05
N ASP A 195 -21.84 12.47 41.03
CA ASP A 195 -22.01 13.69 41.84
C ASP A 195 -21.74 13.64 43.36
N SER A 196 -20.65 14.31 43.77
CA SER A 196 -20.72 15.50 44.65
C SER A 196 -19.31 16.00 44.94
N GLY A 197 -19.05 17.29 44.67
CA GLY A 197 -17.77 17.93 45.00
C GLY A 197 -17.77 18.55 46.40
N LEU A 198 -16.58 18.88 46.91
CA LEU A 198 -16.32 19.98 47.83
C LEU A 198 -14.82 20.37 47.76
N ASN A 199 -14.50 21.58 48.21
CA ASN A 199 -13.21 22.27 48.01
C ASN A 199 -12.03 21.64 48.79
N GLU A 200 -10.80 21.97 48.39
CA GLU A 200 -9.89 22.75 49.26
C GLU A 200 -8.81 23.48 48.42
N GLN A 201 -8.40 24.66 48.87
CA GLN A 201 -7.33 25.49 48.28
C GLN A 201 -6.07 25.45 49.15
N ASP A 202 -4.90 25.33 48.52
CA ASP A 202 -3.67 26.05 48.89
C ASP A 202 -2.68 25.92 47.72
N HIS A 203 -2.26 26.99 47.05
CA HIS A 203 -1.32 28.03 47.50
C HIS A 203 0.10 27.51 47.72
N ASN A 204 1.02 27.87 46.81
CA ASN A 204 2.17 28.71 47.16
C ASN A 204 2.94 29.11 45.88
N ASP A 205 2.97 30.42 45.61
CA ASP A 205 3.98 31.04 44.74
C ASP A 205 5.36 30.99 45.42
N VAL A 206 6.42 30.77 44.66
CA VAL A 206 7.74 31.36 44.97
C VAL A 206 8.34 31.94 43.69
N GLN A 207 8.50 33.26 43.71
CA GLN A 207 9.04 34.08 42.63
C GLN A 207 10.35 34.77 43.10
N ILE A 208 11.22 35.09 42.14
CA ILE A 208 12.42 35.97 42.24
C ILE A 208 13.61 35.51 43.11
N SER A 209 14.73 35.19 42.44
CA SER A 209 16.01 35.94 42.49
C SER A 209 17.03 35.27 41.53
N LYS A 210 18.00 35.96 40.89
CA LYS A 210 18.43 37.36 40.98
C LYS A 210 19.06 37.81 39.65
#